data_AF-A0A6A4VTF7-F1
#
_entry.id   AF-A0A6A4VTF7-F1
#
_cell.length_a   1.000
_cell.length_b   1.000
_cell.length_c   1.000
_cell.angle_alpha   90.00
_cell.angle_beta   90.00
_cell.angle_gamma   90.00
#
_symmetry.space_group_name_H-M   'P 1'
#
loop_
_entity.id
_entity.type
_entity.pdbx_description
1 polymer ?
#
loop_
_entity_poly.entity_id
_entity_poly.type
_entity_poly.pdbx_seq_one_letter_code
_entity_poly.pdbx_strand_id
1 'polypeptide(L)'
;MMMATARSAFSEAVIEKVKERIEEQPCVSVLADKVTVARRTVDITAVLMLMPNAEPDEIFQSFVVGAPIVKQHDGDGLAADIRDTLKRVGVVASEQVSAVAADGQYHHNDVPAKLARMLDGHSVFPAVWDHSHLMNLAESDVRKAAEMAWVQDVVDLMTAVSKRFSIGKGWEDLVACGEKRGQRPLRPKLWSETRFAAHAAQVITVFRRNLPLLCAALEERLDAEEAPRAAQLNEMKKELAQLKDATFEIRLRALEDIYSVLATHSKGVQSTRALPWERQASQTKLVDLLERMRVALVAQFKKTPAVSELLDVSEKEELWPSLLQNRATPPATEVAKVARYCSKLTERLQFRGRGQDKGGSQKGTSNGAIADSMDDIRCVADIQQVAVSNTPPQILARQVHEASMRLAGRKLVPLSSVPTARQIEAGIVLLRGHKARTSPELWKALVDQRGGDPEARNYGNLGMLHWKSDKWFGIQRLQGVNPVLIKLCTKIPDNLNVDDTMLRPFLETLTIEEAIQSQKLFLVDLGIVEGVPPAPGTQLCAPMGLFYLNKNSELLPVAIQLFQHKGGDNLVRPPVRSPHLTTPIWHASKHHQRISRMCQGLRHAYATKL
;
A
#
# COMPACT_ATOMS: atom_id res chain seq x y z
N MET A 1 5.58 -36.04 28.77
CA MET A 1 5.05 -35.80 27.41
C MET A 1 4.24 -34.51 27.49
N MET A 2 4.80 -33.36 27.09
CA MET A 2 4.03 -32.09 27.09
C MET A 2 2.96 -32.20 26.01
N MET A 3 1.68 -32.03 26.37
CA MET A 3 0.60 -31.94 25.39
C MET A 3 0.87 -30.75 24.47
N ALA A 4 0.97 -31.01 23.17
CA ALA A 4 1.03 -29.96 22.16
C ALA A 4 -0.22 -29.08 22.32
N THR A 5 -0.03 -27.78 22.54
CA THR A 5 -1.18 -26.87 22.64
C THR A 5 -1.89 -26.82 21.30
N ALA A 6 -3.19 -26.48 21.27
CA ALA A 6 -3.93 -26.31 20.02
C ALA A 6 -3.22 -25.36 19.04
N ARG A 7 -2.52 -24.34 19.56
CA ARG A 7 -1.67 -23.42 18.76
C ARG A 7 -0.48 -24.12 18.12
N SER A 8 0.17 -25.03 18.85
CA SER A 8 1.30 -25.82 18.35
C SER A 8 0.86 -26.75 17.22
N ALA A 9 -0.23 -27.50 17.43
CA ALA A 9 -0.79 -28.39 16.43
C ALA A 9 -1.29 -27.64 15.18
N PHE A 10 -1.95 -26.50 15.36
CA PHE A 10 -2.35 -25.62 14.25
C PHE A 10 -1.14 -25.10 13.48
N SER A 11 -0.10 -24.64 14.18
CA SER A 11 1.14 -24.18 13.55
C SER A 11 1.79 -25.29 12.73
N GLU A 12 1.87 -26.51 13.25
CA GLU A 12 2.44 -27.65 12.52
C GLU A 12 1.63 -27.97 11.26
N ALA A 13 0.29 -27.97 11.35
CA ALA A 13 -0.58 -28.18 10.19
C ALA A 13 -0.41 -27.09 9.11
N VAL A 14 -0.25 -25.82 9.52
CA VAL A 14 0.00 -24.72 8.58
C VAL A 14 1.37 -24.87 7.92
N ILE A 15 2.42 -25.19 8.67
CA ILE A 15 3.77 -25.42 8.13
C ILE A 15 3.77 -26.57 7.13
N GLU A 16 3.06 -27.67 7.41
CA GLU A 16 2.97 -28.80 6.46
C GLU A 16 2.26 -28.39 5.17
N LYS A 17 1.17 -27.61 5.25
CA LYS A 17 0.50 -27.07 4.06
C LYS A 17 1.37 -26.10 3.26
N VAL A 18 2.15 -25.28 3.94
CA VAL A 18 3.13 -24.39 3.28
C VAL A 18 4.20 -25.22 2.57
N LYS A 19 4.68 -26.29 3.20
CA LYS A 19 5.69 -27.19 2.62
C LYS A 19 5.15 -27.91 1.38
N GLU A 20 3.97 -28.52 1.44
CA GLU A 20 3.29 -29.13 0.28
C GLU A 20 3.25 -28.14 -0.91
N ARG A 21 2.92 -26.87 -0.63
CA ARG A 21 2.83 -25.85 -1.67
C ARG A 21 4.20 -25.46 -2.25
N ILE A 22 5.23 -25.40 -1.42
CA ILE A 22 6.60 -25.09 -1.84
C ILE A 22 7.17 -26.20 -2.74
N GLU A 23 6.80 -27.46 -2.47
CA GLU A 23 7.17 -28.60 -3.31
C GLU A 23 6.51 -28.51 -4.71
N GLU A 24 5.28 -28.01 -4.80
CA GLU A 24 4.59 -27.78 -6.08
C GLU A 24 5.11 -26.54 -6.82
N GLN A 25 5.42 -25.47 -6.09
CA GLN A 25 5.81 -24.18 -6.65
C GLN A 25 6.86 -23.49 -5.77
N PRO A 26 8.00 -23.03 -6.32
CA PRO A 26 9.02 -22.33 -5.55
C PRO A 26 8.47 -21.05 -4.92
N CYS A 27 9.09 -20.62 -3.82
CA CYS A 27 8.66 -19.41 -3.12
C CYS A 27 8.98 -18.16 -3.95
N VAL A 28 8.08 -17.17 -3.88
CA VAL A 28 8.23 -15.89 -4.58
C VAL A 28 9.30 -15.06 -3.91
N SER A 29 9.35 -15.05 -2.58
CA SER A 29 10.41 -14.39 -1.85
C SER A 29 10.57 -14.93 -0.44
N VAL A 30 11.80 -14.95 0.07
CA VAL A 30 12.10 -15.08 1.49
C VAL A 30 12.13 -13.68 2.09
N LEU A 31 11.32 -13.46 3.12
CA LEU A 31 11.25 -12.22 3.88
C LEU A 31 11.97 -12.44 5.22
N ALA A 32 12.89 -11.54 5.59
CA ALA A 32 13.58 -11.61 6.88
C ALA A 32 13.60 -10.26 7.60
N ASP A 33 13.25 -10.24 8.87
CA ASP A 33 13.29 -9.02 9.70
C ASP A 33 13.63 -9.34 11.16
N LYS A 34 14.24 -8.39 11.87
CA LYS A 34 14.57 -8.54 13.29
C LYS A 34 13.54 -7.86 14.16
N VAL A 35 13.04 -8.60 15.13
CA VAL A 35 12.17 -8.05 16.18
C VAL A 35 12.80 -8.30 17.53
N THR A 36 12.75 -7.30 18.41
CA THR A 36 13.18 -7.47 19.80
C THR A 36 11.95 -7.53 20.71
N VAL A 37 11.68 -8.71 21.25
CA VAL A 37 10.56 -8.96 22.17
C VAL A 37 11.13 -9.35 23.54
N ALA A 38 10.67 -8.67 24.60
CA ALA A 38 11.10 -8.97 25.98
C ALA A 38 12.64 -9.06 26.15
N ARG A 39 13.38 -8.10 25.56
CA ARG A 39 14.86 -8.03 25.57
C ARG A 39 15.58 -9.18 24.86
N ARG A 40 14.88 -9.95 24.03
CA ARG A 40 15.47 -10.99 23.18
C ARG A 40 15.24 -10.62 21.72
N THR A 41 16.30 -10.64 20.93
CA THR A 41 16.22 -10.43 19.48
C THR A 41 15.90 -11.75 18.80
N VAL A 42 14.84 -11.74 18.01
CA VAL A 42 14.43 -12.85 17.15
C VAL A 42 14.53 -12.43 15.69
N ASP A 43 14.92 -13.39 14.86
CA ASP A 43 14.93 -13.26 13.40
C ASP A 43 13.62 -13.84 12.87
N ILE A 44 12.71 -13.00 12.41
CA ILE A 44 11.46 -13.46 11.80
C ILE A 44 11.75 -13.80 10.35
N THR A 45 11.62 -15.08 10.01
CA THR A 45 11.67 -15.56 8.64
C THR A 45 10.26 -15.86 8.16
N ALA A 46 9.88 -15.30 7.01
CA ALA A 46 8.63 -15.58 6.33
C ALA A 46 8.86 -15.93 4.87
N VAL A 47 7.90 -16.64 4.27
CA VAL A 47 7.89 -16.94 2.83
C VAL A 47 6.70 -16.25 2.18
N LEU A 48 6.93 -15.58 1.06
CA LEU A 48 5.89 -15.02 0.20
C LEU A 48 5.58 -16.04 -0.89
N MET A 49 4.31 -16.40 -1.02
CA MET A 49 3.85 -17.37 -2.01
C MET A 49 2.75 -16.77 -2.90
N LEU A 50 2.67 -17.29 -4.13
CA LEU A 50 1.57 -17.04 -5.05
C LEU A 50 0.49 -18.10 -4.82
N MET A 51 -0.74 -17.64 -4.56
CA MET A 51 -1.93 -18.42 -4.28
C MET A 51 -2.95 -18.19 -5.42
N PRO A 52 -2.87 -18.94 -6.54
CA PRO A 52 -3.67 -18.67 -7.74
C PRO A 52 -5.18 -18.75 -7.52
N ASN A 53 -5.60 -19.52 -6.51
CA ASN A 53 -7.00 -19.75 -6.16
C ASN A 53 -7.52 -18.79 -5.08
N ALA A 54 -6.69 -17.86 -4.58
CA ALA A 54 -7.12 -16.85 -3.62
C ALA A 54 -7.88 -15.71 -4.32
N GLU A 55 -8.56 -14.86 -3.54
CA GLU A 55 -9.18 -13.65 -4.06
C GLU A 55 -8.14 -12.74 -4.75
N PRO A 56 -8.54 -11.92 -5.75
CA PRO A 56 -7.60 -11.08 -6.51
C PRO A 56 -6.73 -10.13 -5.67
N ASP A 57 -7.17 -9.76 -4.47
CA ASP A 57 -6.41 -8.90 -3.56
C ASP A 57 -5.51 -9.72 -2.59
N GLU A 58 -5.63 -11.05 -2.59
CA GLU A 58 -4.96 -11.97 -1.67
C GLU A 58 -4.12 -13.04 -2.40
N ILE A 59 -3.83 -12.84 -3.69
CA ILE A 59 -3.05 -13.78 -4.52
C ILE A 59 -1.61 -13.90 -4.02
N PHE A 60 -1.07 -12.89 -3.35
CA PHE A 60 0.23 -12.95 -2.68
C PHE A 60 0.02 -13.03 -1.18
N GLN A 61 0.43 -14.13 -0.56
CA GLN A 61 0.28 -14.35 0.87
C GLN A 61 1.65 -14.61 1.52
N SER A 62 1.89 -13.96 2.65
CA SER A 62 3.09 -14.14 3.45
C SER A 62 2.81 -15.05 4.64
N PHE A 63 3.68 -16.03 4.84
CA PHE A 63 3.59 -16.98 5.95
C PHE A 63 4.85 -16.88 6.80
N VAL A 64 4.70 -16.56 8.08
CA VAL A 64 5.82 -16.61 9.03
C VAL A 64 6.13 -18.07 9.31
N VAL A 65 7.34 -18.50 8.94
CA VAL A 65 7.79 -19.89 9.02
C VAL A 65 8.74 -20.14 10.20
N GLY A 66 9.29 -19.07 10.78
CA GLY A 66 10.00 -19.15 12.04
C GLY A 66 10.38 -17.81 12.62
N ALA A 67 10.73 -17.85 13.89
CA ALA A 67 11.24 -16.70 14.65
C ALA A 67 12.38 -17.14 15.60
N PRO A 68 13.48 -17.76 15.12
CA PRO A 68 14.59 -18.17 15.97
C PRO A 68 15.18 -16.99 16.76
N ILE A 69 15.66 -17.26 17.97
CA ILE A 69 16.46 -16.30 18.72
C ILE A 69 17.82 -16.18 18.04
N VAL A 70 18.20 -14.95 17.69
CA VAL A 70 19.49 -14.67 17.06
C VAL A 70 20.61 -15.01 18.05
N LYS A 71 21.46 -15.97 17.67
CA LYS A 71 22.62 -16.35 18.49
C LYS A 71 23.87 -15.57 18.12
N GLN A 72 24.06 -15.37 16.81
CA GLN A 72 25.19 -14.66 16.23
C GLN A 72 24.65 -13.52 15.38
N HIS A 73 25.14 -12.30 15.64
CA HIS A 73 24.65 -11.09 14.97
C HIS A 73 25.48 -10.70 13.74
N ASP A 74 26.31 -11.63 13.25
CA ASP A 74 27.06 -11.49 12.00
C ASP A 74 26.31 -12.12 10.80
N GLY A 75 26.83 -11.91 9.60
CA GLY A 75 26.16 -12.38 8.39
C GLY A 75 26.08 -13.90 8.23
N ASP A 76 27.05 -14.65 8.77
CA ASP A 76 27.06 -16.11 8.64
C ASP A 76 26.05 -16.73 9.62
N GLY A 77 25.98 -16.21 10.84
CA GLY A 77 24.95 -16.58 11.82
C GLY A 77 23.54 -16.32 11.32
N LEU A 78 23.27 -15.12 10.79
CA LEU A 78 21.95 -14.76 10.27
C LEU A 78 21.55 -15.59 9.04
N ALA A 79 22.49 -15.84 8.12
CA ALA A 79 22.23 -16.71 6.97
C ALA A 79 21.93 -18.15 7.40
N ALA A 80 22.65 -18.66 8.40
CA ALA A 80 22.42 -20.00 8.95
C ALA A 80 21.05 -20.11 9.64
N ASP A 81 20.66 -19.11 10.44
CA ASP A 81 19.37 -19.07 11.12
C ASP A 81 18.20 -19.07 10.09
N ILE A 82 18.32 -18.29 9.01
CA ILE A 82 17.35 -18.29 7.91
C ILE A 82 17.31 -19.64 7.21
N ARG A 83 18.47 -20.20 6.80
CA ARG A 83 18.56 -21.52 6.15
C ARG A 83 17.90 -22.61 6.99
N ASP A 84 18.23 -22.67 8.27
CA ASP A 84 17.72 -23.70 9.18
C ASP A 84 16.20 -23.58 9.36
N THR A 85 15.68 -22.35 9.34
CA THR A 85 14.23 -22.09 9.37
C THR A 85 13.55 -22.51 8.07
N LEU A 86 14.14 -22.15 6.92
CA LEU A 86 13.64 -22.49 5.58
C LEU A 86 13.61 -24.01 5.34
N LYS A 87 14.59 -24.75 5.86
CA LYS A 87 14.63 -26.21 5.79
C LYS A 87 13.39 -26.86 6.42
N ARG A 88 12.76 -26.23 7.42
CA ARG A 88 11.55 -26.76 8.09
C ARG A 88 10.31 -26.74 7.19
N VAL A 89 10.31 -25.89 6.17
CA VAL A 89 9.23 -25.77 5.17
C VAL A 89 9.63 -26.32 3.80
N GLY A 90 10.67 -27.16 3.75
CA GLY A 90 11.08 -27.85 2.52
C GLY A 90 11.92 -27.02 1.55
N VAL A 91 12.33 -25.81 1.92
CA VAL A 91 13.26 -25.00 1.12
C VAL A 91 14.69 -25.42 1.45
N VAL A 92 15.29 -26.20 0.56
CA VAL A 92 16.65 -26.77 0.70
C VAL A 92 17.57 -26.40 -0.46
N ALA A 93 17.00 -25.91 -1.56
CA ALA A 93 17.73 -25.49 -2.75
C ALA A 93 17.45 -24.03 -3.11
N SER A 94 18.40 -23.39 -3.76
CA SER A 94 18.31 -22.01 -4.24
C SER A 94 17.28 -21.81 -5.34
N GLU A 95 17.03 -22.84 -6.16
CA GLU A 95 15.98 -22.82 -7.20
C GLU A 95 14.58 -22.65 -6.60
N GLN A 96 14.41 -22.99 -5.32
CA GLN A 96 13.15 -22.82 -4.60
C GLN A 96 12.95 -21.38 -4.11
N VAL A 97 13.94 -20.48 -4.28
CA VAL A 97 13.92 -19.11 -3.78
C VAL A 97 14.11 -18.13 -4.93
N SER A 98 13.04 -17.37 -5.25
CA SER A 98 13.12 -16.41 -6.36
C SER A 98 13.79 -15.08 -5.97
N ALA A 99 13.65 -14.63 -4.73
CA ALA A 99 14.22 -13.38 -4.23
C ALA A 99 14.33 -13.34 -2.70
N VAL A 100 15.19 -12.47 -2.16
CA VAL A 100 15.28 -12.21 -0.71
C VAL A 100 14.97 -10.74 -0.43
N ALA A 101 13.99 -10.47 0.42
CA ALA A 101 13.69 -9.14 0.93
C ALA A 101 13.99 -9.11 2.44
N ALA A 102 14.91 -8.24 2.84
CA ALA A 102 15.35 -8.17 4.23
C ALA A 102 15.70 -6.75 4.67
N ASP A 103 15.75 -6.51 5.98
CA ASP A 103 16.17 -5.22 6.54
C ASP A 103 17.64 -4.89 6.19
N GLY A 104 18.00 -3.60 6.28
CA GLY A 104 19.32 -3.08 5.94
C GLY A 104 20.48 -3.75 6.68
N GLN A 105 20.27 -4.29 7.89
CA GLN A 105 21.33 -5.05 8.58
C GLN A 105 21.70 -6.33 7.83
N TYR A 106 20.75 -7.02 7.20
CA TYR A 106 21.00 -8.25 6.44
C TYR A 106 21.80 -7.95 5.17
N HIS A 107 21.46 -6.85 4.49
CA HIS A 107 22.23 -6.35 3.35
C HIS A 107 23.64 -5.91 3.76
N HIS A 108 23.79 -5.22 4.89
CA HIS A 108 25.11 -4.81 5.39
C HIS A 108 26.04 -6.00 5.62
N ASN A 109 25.47 -7.11 6.11
CA ASN A 109 26.18 -8.34 6.44
C ASN A 109 26.25 -9.36 5.30
N ASP A 110 25.82 -8.98 4.09
CA ASP A 110 25.86 -9.84 2.89
C ASP A 110 25.07 -11.16 3.07
N VAL A 111 23.98 -11.12 3.86
CA VAL A 111 23.20 -12.31 4.20
C VAL A 111 22.59 -12.99 2.96
N PRO A 112 22.02 -12.29 1.96
CA PRO A 112 21.48 -12.95 0.77
C PRO A 112 22.52 -13.78 0.00
N ALA A 113 23.75 -13.25 -0.17
CA ALA A 113 24.82 -13.98 -0.86
C ALA A 113 25.37 -15.14 -0.01
N LYS A 114 25.45 -14.96 1.32
CA LYS A 114 25.80 -16.04 2.24
C LYS A 114 24.76 -17.16 2.25
N LEU A 115 23.48 -16.81 2.28
CA LEU A 115 22.37 -17.77 2.20
C LEU A 115 22.41 -18.55 0.88
N ALA A 116 22.62 -17.87 -0.25
CA ALA A 116 22.72 -18.53 -1.55
C ALA A 116 23.90 -19.51 -1.61
N ARG A 117 25.05 -19.13 -1.03
CA ARG A 117 26.21 -20.02 -0.89
C ARG A 117 25.91 -21.24 -0.02
N MET A 118 25.12 -21.07 1.05
CA MET A 118 24.76 -22.16 1.95
C MET A 118 23.72 -23.13 1.38
N LEU A 119 22.89 -22.70 0.43
CA LEU A 119 21.93 -23.56 -0.26
C LEU A 119 22.67 -24.36 -1.35
N ASP A 120 23.20 -23.68 -2.39
CA ASP A 120 23.67 -24.38 -3.60
C ASP A 120 25.00 -23.84 -4.14
N GLY A 121 25.65 -22.88 -3.46
CA GLY A 121 27.00 -22.40 -3.78
C GLY A 121 27.11 -21.41 -4.95
N HIS A 122 26.19 -21.42 -5.93
CA HIS A 122 26.34 -20.67 -7.20
C HIS A 122 25.28 -19.61 -7.46
N SER A 123 24.16 -19.63 -6.74
CA SER A 123 23.03 -18.74 -7.02
C SER A 123 23.25 -17.33 -6.49
N VAL A 124 22.69 -16.35 -7.20
CA VAL A 124 22.65 -14.95 -6.76
C VAL A 124 21.19 -14.59 -6.59
N PHE A 125 20.76 -14.42 -5.34
CA PHE A 125 19.39 -13.97 -5.08
C PHE A 125 19.26 -12.48 -5.36
N PRO A 126 18.29 -12.06 -6.18
CA PRO A 126 17.93 -10.65 -6.29
C PRO A 126 17.56 -10.13 -4.89
N ALA A 127 18.25 -9.08 -4.47
CA ALA A 127 18.06 -8.48 -3.16
C ALA A 127 17.96 -6.96 -3.33
N VAL A 128 16.91 -6.36 -2.77
CA VAL A 128 16.65 -4.92 -2.93
C VAL A 128 16.78 -4.24 -1.59
N TRP A 129 17.70 -3.29 -1.50
CA TRP A 129 17.86 -2.49 -0.30
C TRP A 129 16.76 -1.43 -0.23
N ASP A 130 16.15 -1.28 0.94
CA ASP A 130 15.12 -0.27 1.18
C ASP A 130 15.61 1.16 0.85
N HIS A 131 14.81 1.88 0.06
CA HIS A 131 15.16 3.21 -0.43
C HIS A 131 15.19 4.26 0.70
N SER A 132 14.31 4.17 1.70
CA SER A 132 14.32 5.09 2.85
C SER A 132 15.59 4.89 3.68
N HIS A 133 16.03 3.65 3.83
CA HIS A 133 17.31 3.34 4.47
C HIS A 133 18.50 3.87 3.68
N LEU A 134 18.53 3.68 2.36
CA LEU A 134 19.56 4.24 1.49
C LEU A 134 19.63 5.78 1.57
N MET A 135 18.48 6.46 1.62
CA MET A 135 18.40 7.89 1.84
C MET A 135 19.01 8.31 3.18
N ASN A 136 18.72 7.57 4.25
CA ASN A 136 19.27 7.85 5.58
C ASN A 136 20.79 7.65 5.62
N LEU A 137 21.30 6.63 4.93
CA LEU A 137 22.74 6.41 4.79
C LEU A 137 23.41 7.51 3.96
N ALA A 138 22.75 8.00 2.90
CA ALA A 138 23.26 9.11 2.09
C ALA A 138 23.37 10.40 2.91
N GLU A 139 22.33 10.76 3.66
CA GLU A 139 22.35 11.89 4.59
C GLU A 139 23.48 11.71 5.62
N SER A 140 23.52 10.56 6.28
CA SER A 140 24.51 10.29 7.33
C SER A 140 25.94 10.33 6.81
N ASP A 141 26.20 9.90 5.58
CA ASP A 141 27.54 9.98 4.97
C ASP A 141 27.97 11.44 4.81
N VAL A 142 27.06 12.30 4.36
CA VAL A 142 27.36 13.71 4.10
C VAL A 142 27.48 14.50 5.40
N ARG A 143 26.57 14.31 6.36
CA ARG A 143 26.63 15.00 7.66
C ARG A 143 27.87 14.63 8.47
N LYS A 144 28.34 13.37 8.37
CA LYS A 144 29.56 12.91 9.06
C LYS A 144 30.84 13.23 8.29
N ALA A 145 30.76 13.87 7.12
CA ALA A 145 31.94 14.30 6.37
C ALA A 145 32.59 15.51 7.05
N ALA A 146 33.92 15.52 7.15
CA ALA A 146 34.68 16.60 7.80
C ALA A 146 34.39 17.98 7.17
N GLU A 147 34.16 18.03 5.86
CA GLU A 147 33.79 19.26 5.13
C GLU A 147 32.40 19.81 5.50
N MET A 148 31.53 18.99 6.11
CA MET A 148 30.17 19.34 6.53
C MET A 148 30.01 19.37 8.04
N ALA A 149 31.11 19.54 8.79
CA ALA A 149 31.09 19.56 10.26
C ALA A 149 30.03 20.49 10.85
N TRP A 150 29.74 21.63 10.19
CA TRP A 150 28.73 22.58 10.62
C TRP A 150 27.32 21.97 10.76
N VAL A 151 26.98 20.96 9.96
CA VAL A 151 25.67 20.27 10.06
C VAL A 151 25.61 19.47 11.36
N GLN A 152 26.68 18.72 11.64
CA GLN A 152 26.79 17.96 12.89
C GLN A 152 26.85 18.88 14.10
N ASP A 153 27.57 20.01 14.03
CA ASP A 153 27.63 21.02 15.10
C ASP A 153 26.23 21.57 15.45
N VAL A 154 25.40 21.84 14.43
CA VAL A 154 24.01 22.29 14.64
C VAL A 154 23.18 21.20 15.31
N VAL A 155 23.29 19.95 14.83
CA VAL A 155 22.58 18.80 15.41
C VAL A 155 23.00 18.55 16.87
N ASP A 156 24.29 18.67 17.17
CA ASP A 156 24.85 18.46 18.50
C ASP A 156 24.38 19.55 19.47
N LEU A 157 24.44 20.83 19.06
CA LEU A 157 23.93 21.95 19.85
C LEU A 157 22.43 21.82 20.11
N MET A 158 21.64 21.51 19.08
CA MET A 158 20.20 21.27 19.22
C MET A 158 19.91 20.15 20.22
N THR A 159 20.68 19.06 20.15
CA THR A 159 20.52 17.89 21.02
C THR A 159 20.90 18.22 22.47
N ALA A 160 22.01 18.93 22.68
CA ALA A 160 22.46 19.36 24.00
C ALA A 160 21.41 20.24 24.69
N VAL A 161 20.94 21.28 24.01
CA VAL A 161 19.92 22.21 24.54
C VAL A 161 18.60 21.48 24.75
N SER A 162 18.13 20.69 23.79
CA SER A 162 16.86 19.95 23.91
C SER A 162 16.84 19.00 25.10
N LYS A 163 17.95 18.30 25.37
CA LYS A 163 18.07 17.40 26.53
C LYS A 163 17.76 18.13 27.84
N ARG A 164 18.23 19.37 28.01
CA ARG A 164 18.05 20.17 29.23
C ARG A 164 16.59 20.52 29.54
N PHE A 165 15.73 20.56 28.53
CA PHE A 165 14.33 20.99 28.64
C PHE A 165 13.30 19.92 28.20
N SER A 166 13.75 18.69 27.90
CA SER A 166 12.89 17.64 27.34
C SER A 166 12.00 16.92 28.36
N ILE A 167 12.41 16.88 29.64
CA ILE A 167 11.77 16.13 30.72
C ILE A 167 11.94 16.82 32.08
N GLY A 168 11.08 16.48 33.05
CA GLY A 168 11.16 16.89 34.45
C GLY A 168 11.16 18.41 34.65
N LYS A 169 11.93 18.90 35.64
CA LYS A 169 12.07 20.34 35.97
C LYS A 169 12.36 21.20 34.75
N GLY A 170 13.20 20.74 33.80
CA GLY A 170 13.47 21.51 32.60
C GLY A 170 12.30 21.64 31.63
N TRP A 171 11.43 20.65 31.56
CA TRP A 171 10.20 20.82 30.79
C TRP A 171 9.25 21.81 31.47
N GLU A 172 9.14 21.75 32.80
CA GLU A 172 8.33 22.69 33.60
C GLU A 172 8.82 24.13 33.45
N ASP A 173 10.14 24.35 33.54
CA ASP A 173 10.77 25.66 33.33
C ASP A 173 10.43 26.24 31.94
N LEU A 174 10.48 25.40 30.89
CA LEU A 174 10.15 25.82 29.53
C LEU A 174 8.66 26.16 29.37
N VAL A 175 7.77 25.41 30.02
CA VAL A 175 6.33 25.70 30.05
C VAL A 175 6.05 27.02 30.76
N ALA A 176 6.64 27.22 31.96
CA ALA A 176 6.49 28.46 32.71
C ALA A 176 7.01 29.68 31.93
N CYS A 177 8.16 29.55 31.26
CA CYS A 177 8.69 30.59 30.39
C CYS A 177 7.75 30.90 29.21
N GLY A 178 7.13 29.86 28.64
CA GLY A 178 6.12 30.00 27.60
C GLY A 178 4.85 30.72 28.07
N GLU A 179 4.36 30.40 29.26
CA GLU A 179 3.19 31.07 29.88
C GLU A 179 3.44 32.56 30.09
N LYS A 180 4.61 32.94 30.63
CA LYS A 180 5.01 34.35 30.81
C LYS A 180 5.03 35.14 29.50
N ARG A 181 5.33 34.46 28.38
CA ARG A 181 5.51 35.08 27.06
C ARG A 181 4.30 34.89 26.13
N GLY A 182 3.22 34.29 26.61
CA GLY A 182 2.02 34.01 25.81
C GLY A 182 2.26 33.03 24.66
N GLN A 183 3.31 32.20 24.71
CA GLN A 183 3.67 31.24 23.67
C GLN A 183 3.75 29.84 24.26
N ARG A 184 2.88 28.94 23.82
CA ARG A 184 2.90 27.54 24.25
C ARG A 184 4.11 26.80 23.64
N PRO A 185 5.03 26.22 24.44
CA PRO A 185 6.14 25.46 23.91
C PRO A 185 5.67 24.13 23.32
N LEU A 186 6.37 23.69 22.26
CA LEU A 186 6.27 22.32 21.76
C LEU A 186 7.18 21.41 22.60
N ARG A 187 6.83 20.13 22.75
CA ARG A 187 7.68 19.20 23.49
C ARG A 187 9.00 18.96 22.73
N PRO A 188 10.18 19.28 23.29
CA PRO A 188 11.46 19.06 22.63
C PRO A 188 11.64 17.60 22.21
N LYS A 189 12.19 17.40 21.01
CA LYS A 189 12.49 16.06 20.47
C LYS A 189 14.00 15.91 20.35
N LEU A 190 14.49 14.69 20.56
CA LEU A 190 15.90 14.37 20.43
C LEU A 190 16.21 13.81 19.05
N TRP A 191 17.39 14.16 18.55
CA TRP A 191 17.97 13.55 17.35
C TRP A 191 18.13 12.04 17.54
N SER A 192 17.93 11.27 16.48
CA SER A 192 18.00 9.80 16.52
C SER A 192 18.52 9.27 15.19
N GLU A 193 19.70 8.66 15.21
CA GLU A 193 20.32 8.04 14.02
C GLU A 193 19.52 6.86 13.46
N THR A 194 18.71 6.22 14.31
CA THR A 194 17.88 5.05 13.96
C THR A 194 16.52 5.42 13.35
N ARG A 195 16.17 6.71 13.28
CA ARG A 195 14.88 7.17 12.72
C ARG A 195 15.13 7.89 11.40
N PHE A 196 14.19 7.75 10.47
CA PHE A 196 14.28 8.34 9.14
C PHE A 196 14.17 9.87 9.14
N ALA A 197 14.46 10.47 7.98
CA ALA A 197 14.45 11.92 7.74
C ALA A 197 13.17 12.63 8.21
N ALA A 198 12.02 11.96 8.18
CA ALA A 198 10.76 12.50 8.71
C ALA A 198 10.82 12.84 10.22
N HIS A 199 11.53 12.04 11.02
CA HIS A 199 11.75 12.35 12.44
C HIS A 199 12.76 13.49 12.60
N ALA A 200 13.86 13.48 11.83
CA ALA A 200 14.86 14.54 11.86
C ALA A 200 14.26 15.92 11.52
N ALA A 201 13.42 16.00 10.49
CA ALA A 201 12.68 17.22 10.13
C ALA A 201 11.81 17.72 11.29
N GLN A 202 11.09 16.80 11.96
CA GLN A 202 10.29 17.17 13.13
C GLN A 202 11.14 17.68 14.30
N VAL A 203 12.33 17.11 14.52
CA VAL A 203 13.27 17.59 15.56
C VAL A 203 13.68 19.02 15.26
N ILE A 204 14.09 19.30 14.01
CA ILE A 204 14.52 20.63 13.57
C ILE A 204 13.38 21.65 13.67
N THR A 205 12.19 21.34 13.15
CA THR A 205 11.03 22.24 13.22
C THR A 205 10.60 22.53 14.64
N VAL A 206 10.54 21.51 15.51
CA VAL A 206 10.19 21.71 16.93
C VAL A 206 11.22 22.59 17.61
N PHE A 207 12.51 22.34 17.38
CA PHE A 207 13.58 23.14 17.96
C PHE A 207 13.50 24.59 17.51
N ARG A 208 13.39 24.84 16.20
CA ARG A 208 13.29 26.20 15.64
C ARG A 208 12.08 26.96 16.17
N ARG A 209 10.92 26.31 16.28
CA ARG A 209 9.70 26.94 16.85
C ARG A 209 9.85 27.29 18.33
N ASN A 210 10.61 26.50 19.07
CA ASN A 210 10.91 26.75 20.47
C ASN A 210 12.12 27.67 20.70
N LEU A 211 12.90 28.01 19.66
CA LEU A 211 14.18 28.73 19.81
C LEU A 211 14.07 29.99 20.70
N PRO A 212 13.07 30.88 20.55
CA PRO A 212 12.93 32.05 21.43
C PRO A 212 12.70 31.67 22.90
N LEU A 213 11.89 30.64 23.15
CA LEU A 213 11.60 30.13 24.49
C LEU A 213 12.79 29.40 25.10
N LEU A 214 13.57 28.67 24.30
CA LEU A 214 14.78 27.99 24.76
C LEU A 214 15.86 28.99 25.17
N CYS A 215 16.05 30.07 24.41
CA CYS A 215 16.96 31.16 24.79
C CYS A 215 16.51 31.81 26.11
N ALA A 216 15.23 32.13 26.23
CA ALA A 216 14.67 32.74 27.43
C ALA A 216 14.76 31.83 28.67
N ALA A 217 14.45 30.53 28.52
CA ALA A 217 14.56 29.57 29.61
C ALA A 217 16.02 29.32 30.03
N LEU A 218 16.98 29.43 29.10
CA LEU A 218 18.41 29.40 29.43
C LEU A 218 18.85 30.66 30.18
N GLU A 219 18.38 31.85 29.79
CA GLU A 219 18.62 33.10 30.51
C GLU A 219 18.09 33.04 31.93
N GLU A 220 16.82 32.66 32.12
CA GLU A 220 16.19 32.55 33.44
C GLU A 220 16.94 31.55 34.35
N ARG A 221 17.48 30.46 33.78
CA ARG A 221 18.29 29.50 34.54
C ARG A 221 19.70 30.00 34.86
N LEU A 222 20.27 30.88 34.05
CA LEU A 222 21.56 31.52 34.33
C LEU A 222 21.45 32.57 35.43
N ASP A 223 20.28 33.17 35.58
CA ASP A 223 19.96 34.20 36.58
C ASP A 223 19.40 33.61 37.90
N ALA A 224 19.16 32.29 37.96
CA ALA A 224 18.62 31.64 39.15
C ALA A 224 19.63 31.59 40.32
N GLU A 225 19.14 31.83 41.54
CA GLU A 225 19.95 31.87 42.78
C GLU A 225 20.66 30.54 43.10
N GLU A 226 20.05 29.41 42.74
CA GLU A 226 20.69 28.09 42.83
C GLU A 226 21.62 27.85 41.64
N ALA A 227 22.84 28.39 41.73
CA ALA A 227 23.82 28.26 40.66
C ALA A 227 24.15 26.78 40.37
N PRO A 228 24.02 26.33 39.11
CA PRO A 228 24.58 25.04 38.68
C PRO A 228 26.09 24.98 38.96
N ARG A 229 26.67 23.77 38.97
CA ARG A 229 28.13 23.63 39.06
C ARG A 229 28.82 24.51 38.00
N ALA A 230 29.95 25.13 38.33
CA ALA A 230 30.62 26.11 37.45
C ALA A 230 30.83 25.63 35.99
N ALA A 231 31.10 24.34 35.79
CA ALA A 231 31.20 23.74 34.45
C ALA A 231 29.88 23.82 33.65
N GLN A 232 28.75 23.51 34.28
CA GLN A 232 27.42 23.56 33.66
C GLN A 232 27.01 25.01 33.33
N LEU A 233 27.38 25.97 34.18
CA LEU A 233 27.14 27.39 33.94
C LEU A 233 27.89 27.86 32.68
N ASN A 234 29.17 27.49 32.54
CA ASN A 234 29.99 27.84 31.38
C ASN A 234 29.46 27.21 30.08
N GLU A 235 29.01 25.95 30.13
CA GLU A 235 28.36 25.29 29.00
C GLU A 235 27.09 26.03 28.58
N MET A 236 26.20 26.36 29.52
CA MET A 236 24.94 27.06 29.22
C MET A 236 25.17 28.46 28.64
N LYS A 237 26.18 29.19 29.13
CA LYS A 237 26.58 30.49 28.55
C LYS A 237 27.06 30.34 27.11
N LYS A 238 27.87 29.31 26.84
CA LYS A 238 28.35 29.01 25.49
C LYS A 238 27.20 28.63 24.55
N GLU A 239 26.31 27.75 25.00
CA GLU A 239 25.11 27.35 24.25
C GLU A 239 24.23 28.56 23.93
N LEU A 240 23.91 29.40 24.92
CA LEU A 240 23.10 30.61 24.72
C LEU A 240 23.74 31.58 23.72
N ALA A 241 25.05 31.80 23.79
CA ALA A 241 25.78 32.64 22.84
C ALA A 241 25.68 32.09 21.41
N GLN A 242 25.78 30.78 21.23
CA GLN A 242 25.62 30.13 19.93
C GLN A 242 24.17 30.20 19.41
N LEU A 243 23.17 30.05 20.27
CA LEU A 243 21.76 30.15 19.87
C LEU A 243 21.37 31.57 19.44
N LYS A 244 22.00 32.59 20.02
CA LYS A 244 21.79 34.00 19.66
C LYS A 244 22.58 34.44 18.42
N ASP A 245 23.51 33.64 17.94
CA ASP A 245 24.25 33.95 16.72
C ASP A 245 23.30 33.93 15.50
N ALA A 246 23.31 35.02 14.73
CA ALA A 246 22.50 35.14 13.53
C ALA A 246 22.87 34.06 12.49
N THR A 247 24.12 33.61 12.44
CA THR A 247 24.52 32.56 11.49
C THR A 247 23.97 31.18 11.88
N PHE A 248 23.78 30.91 13.18
CA PHE A 248 23.14 29.69 13.64
C PHE A 248 21.68 29.61 13.19
N GLU A 249 20.91 30.69 13.32
CA GLU A 249 19.51 30.68 12.89
C GLU A 249 19.38 30.47 11.36
N ILE A 250 20.28 31.05 10.57
CA ILE A 250 20.35 30.83 9.11
C ILE A 250 20.58 29.34 8.81
N ARG A 251 21.59 28.73 9.44
CA ARG A 251 21.88 27.29 9.28
C ARG A 251 20.70 26.41 9.70
N LEU A 252 20.07 26.74 10.83
CA LEU A 252 18.92 26.00 11.35
C LEU A 252 17.72 26.04 10.40
N ARG A 253 17.40 27.21 9.85
CA ARG A 253 16.31 27.37 8.88
C ARG A 253 16.62 26.68 7.55
N ALA A 254 17.86 26.76 7.08
CA ALA A 254 18.29 26.01 5.89
C ALA A 254 18.14 24.50 6.09
N LEU A 255 18.54 23.98 7.25
CA LEU A 255 18.35 22.56 7.57
C LEU A 255 16.86 22.21 7.70
N GLU A 256 16.00 23.09 8.21
CA GLU A 256 14.55 22.86 8.26
C GLU A 256 13.98 22.61 6.87
N ASP A 257 14.32 23.46 5.90
CA ASP A 257 13.83 23.33 4.52
C ASP A 257 14.36 22.05 3.85
N ILE A 258 15.68 21.78 3.94
CA ILE A 258 16.30 20.58 3.36
C ILE A 258 15.71 19.30 3.97
N TYR A 259 15.58 19.24 5.30
CA TYR A 259 15.04 18.05 5.95
C TYR A 259 13.53 17.90 5.72
N SER A 260 12.79 18.98 5.51
CA SER A 260 11.38 18.90 5.11
C SER A 260 11.21 18.26 3.73
N VAL A 261 12.10 18.57 2.80
CA VAL A 261 12.18 17.92 1.49
C VAL A 261 12.54 16.43 1.64
N LEU A 262 13.60 16.11 2.39
CA LEU A 262 13.98 14.71 2.68
C LEU A 262 12.85 13.93 3.34
N ALA A 263 12.12 14.54 4.28
CA ALA A 263 10.99 13.94 4.98
C ALA A 263 9.82 13.60 4.05
N THR A 264 9.49 14.51 3.12
CA THR A 264 8.41 14.32 2.15
C THR A 264 8.70 13.14 1.25
N HIS A 265 9.91 13.07 0.70
CA HIS A 265 10.30 11.99 -0.20
C HIS A 265 10.57 10.66 0.53
N SER A 266 11.08 10.70 1.77
CA SER A 266 11.19 9.53 2.64
C SER A 266 9.83 8.89 2.91
N LYS A 267 8.77 9.69 3.13
CA LYS A 267 7.39 9.17 3.23
C LYS A 267 6.89 8.61 1.91
N GLY A 268 7.21 9.26 0.78
CA GLY A 268 6.82 8.82 -0.55
C GLY A 268 7.33 7.41 -0.89
N VAL A 269 8.62 7.13 -0.62
CA VAL A 269 9.21 5.80 -0.87
C VAL A 269 8.69 4.71 0.07
N GLN A 270 8.18 5.10 1.25
CA GLN A 270 7.55 4.20 2.23
C GLN A 270 6.04 3.99 1.99
N SER A 271 5.45 4.64 0.98
CA SER A 271 4.02 4.54 0.72
C SER A 271 3.65 3.14 0.22
N THR A 272 2.86 2.41 1.02
CA THR A 272 2.39 1.06 0.69
C THR A 272 1.45 1.03 -0.51
N ARG A 273 0.83 2.17 -0.85
CA ARG A 273 -0.07 2.32 -2.01
C ARG A 273 0.63 2.80 -3.28
N ALA A 274 1.90 3.18 -3.20
CA ALA A 274 2.65 3.63 -4.36
C ALA A 274 3.25 2.45 -5.13
N LEU A 275 3.14 2.50 -6.46
CA LEU A 275 3.75 1.54 -7.38
C LEU A 275 5.27 1.75 -7.44
N PRO A 276 6.06 0.74 -7.83
CA PRO A 276 7.52 0.82 -7.84
C PRO A 276 8.09 2.03 -8.61
N TRP A 277 7.52 2.35 -9.79
CA TRP A 277 7.94 3.49 -10.60
C TRP A 277 7.53 4.84 -10.00
N GLU A 278 6.44 4.90 -9.23
CA GLU A 278 6.06 6.12 -8.50
C GLU A 278 7.03 6.41 -7.37
N ARG A 279 7.48 5.36 -6.67
CA ARG A 279 8.53 5.47 -5.64
C ARG A 279 9.86 5.91 -6.24
N GLN A 280 10.27 5.34 -7.37
CA GLN A 280 11.47 5.78 -8.07
C GLN A 280 11.35 7.23 -8.56
N ALA A 281 10.21 7.61 -9.14
CA ALA A 281 9.96 8.98 -9.55
C ALA A 281 10.04 9.96 -8.36
N SER A 282 9.60 9.56 -7.17
CA SER A 282 9.79 10.34 -5.94
C SER A 282 11.27 10.59 -5.63
N GLN A 283 12.14 9.59 -5.84
CA GLN A 283 13.58 9.74 -5.64
C GLN A 283 14.22 10.69 -6.66
N THR A 284 13.87 10.58 -7.94
CA THR A 284 14.37 11.51 -8.96
C THR A 284 13.94 12.95 -8.65
N LYS A 285 12.67 13.15 -8.29
CA LYS A 285 12.14 14.46 -7.87
C LYS A 285 12.88 15.05 -6.67
N LEU A 286 13.28 14.22 -5.70
CA LEU A 286 14.07 14.67 -4.55
C LEU A 286 15.41 15.28 -4.98
N VAL A 287 16.14 14.56 -5.84
CA VAL A 287 17.44 14.95 -6.36
C VAL A 287 17.31 16.26 -7.16
N ASP A 288 16.31 16.34 -8.04
CA ASP A 288 16.03 17.53 -8.83
C ASP A 288 15.67 18.72 -7.93
N LEU A 289 14.85 18.51 -6.91
CA LEU A 289 14.43 19.57 -5.99
C LEU A 289 15.60 20.11 -5.16
N LEU A 290 16.48 19.25 -4.64
CA LEU A 290 17.68 19.69 -3.92
C LEU A 290 18.63 20.49 -4.80
N GLU A 291 18.73 20.12 -6.08
CA GLU A 291 19.53 20.86 -7.05
C GLU A 291 18.91 22.22 -7.39
N ARG A 292 17.58 22.29 -7.56
CA ARG A 292 16.86 23.56 -7.74
C ARG A 292 17.01 24.47 -6.52
N MET A 293 16.88 23.92 -5.30
CA MET A 293 17.15 24.65 -4.06
C MET A 293 18.57 25.23 -4.05
N ARG A 294 19.58 24.45 -4.49
CA ARG A 294 20.97 24.91 -4.61
C ARG A 294 21.13 26.03 -5.64
N VAL A 295 20.57 25.84 -6.84
CA VAL A 295 20.65 26.80 -7.95
C VAL A 295 19.99 28.12 -7.56
N ALA A 296 18.77 28.09 -7.04
CA ALA A 296 18.05 29.28 -6.56
C ALA A 296 18.86 30.08 -5.52
N LEU A 297 19.52 29.38 -4.59
CA LEU A 297 20.29 30.02 -3.52
C LEU A 297 21.61 30.64 -4.01
N VAL A 298 22.26 30.05 -5.02
CA VAL A 298 23.53 30.56 -5.57
C VAL A 298 23.29 31.65 -6.62
N ALA A 299 22.28 31.48 -7.46
CA ALA A 299 22.00 32.36 -8.59
C ALA A 299 21.66 33.79 -8.16
N GLN A 300 21.12 33.99 -6.95
CA GLN A 300 20.88 35.34 -6.39
C GLN A 300 22.16 36.19 -6.17
N PHE A 301 23.34 35.56 -6.15
CA PHE A 301 24.63 36.26 -6.04
C PHE A 301 25.36 36.40 -7.38
N LYS A 302 24.81 35.85 -8.47
CA LYS A 302 25.37 36.00 -9.80
C LYS A 302 24.97 37.35 -10.38
N LYS A 303 25.93 38.05 -11.00
CA LYS A 303 25.64 39.29 -11.75
C LYS A 303 24.70 39.05 -12.94
N THR A 304 24.85 37.89 -13.59
CA THR A 304 24.05 37.50 -14.76
C THR A 304 23.72 36.00 -14.66
N PRO A 305 22.59 35.63 -14.03
CA PRO A 305 22.15 34.24 -13.98
C PRO A 305 21.73 33.73 -15.37
N ALA A 306 21.88 32.43 -15.62
CA ALA A 306 21.47 31.82 -16.88
C ALA A 306 19.93 31.73 -16.96
N VAL A 307 19.38 31.67 -18.19
CA VAL A 307 17.91 31.61 -18.40
C VAL A 307 17.25 30.44 -17.67
N SER A 308 17.90 29.27 -17.64
CA SER A 308 17.43 28.09 -16.90
C SER A 308 17.39 28.31 -15.39
N GLU A 309 18.22 29.19 -14.85
CA GLU A 309 18.28 29.51 -13.42
C GLU A 309 17.22 30.55 -13.01
N LEU A 310 16.72 31.34 -13.96
CA LEU A 310 15.75 32.41 -13.67
C LEU A 310 14.43 31.87 -13.11
N LEU A 311 13.98 30.70 -13.57
CA LEU A 311 12.77 30.04 -13.06
C LEU A 311 12.95 29.65 -11.59
N ASP A 312 14.04 28.95 -11.25
CA ASP A 312 14.32 28.57 -9.86
C ASP A 312 14.54 29.79 -8.96
N VAL A 313 15.14 30.86 -9.48
CA VAL A 313 15.27 32.14 -8.76
C VAL A 313 13.90 32.77 -8.51
N SER A 314 12.97 32.69 -9.45
CA SER A 314 11.61 33.22 -9.28
C SER A 314 10.79 32.43 -8.25
N GLU A 315 11.09 31.15 -8.05
CA GLU A 315 10.43 30.26 -7.09
C GLU A 315 11.22 30.11 -5.77
N LYS A 316 12.24 30.94 -5.54
CA LYS A 316 13.16 30.80 -4.39
C LYS A 316 12.45 30.77 -3.03
N GLU A 317 11.35 31.50 -2.86
CA GLU A 317 10.58 31.55 -1.61
C GLU A 317 9.79 30.26 -1.37
N GLU A 318 9.37 29.57 -2.44
CA GLU A 318 8.76 28.24 -2.36
C GLU A 318 9.80 27.16 -2.07
N LEU A 319 11.01 27.31 -2.62
CA LEU A 319 12.13 26.39 -2.41
C LEU A 319 12.76 26.54 -1.01
N TRP A 320 12.73 27.73 -0.42
CA TRP A 320 13.33 28.06 0.88
C TRP A 320 12.35 28.80 1.80
N PRO A 321 11.21 28.18 2.16
CA PRO A 321 10.12 28.85 2.86
C PRO A 321 10.47 29.23 4.30
N SER A 322 11.44 28.56 4.94
CA SER A 322 11.94 28.93 6.27
C SER A 322 13.14 29.87 6.16
N LEU A 323 14.13 29.56 5.32
CA LEU A 323 15.37 30.32 5.23
C LEU A 323 15.15 31.74 4.70
N LEU A 324 14.30 31.93 3.67
CA LEU A 324 14.06 33.23 3.03
C LEU A 324 12.82 33.96 3.58
N GLN A 325 12.18 33.44 4.62
CA GLN A 325 10.98 34.02 5.19
C GLN A 325 11.23 35.45 5.74
N ASN A 326 10.73 36.48 5.04
CA ASN A 326 10.67 37.87 5.49
C ASN A 326 12.01 38.43 6.04
N ARG A 327 13.17 38.02 5.49
CA ARG A 327 14.50 38.37 6.00
C ARG A 327 15.44 38.93 4.93
N ALA A 328 16.49 39.61 5.41
CA ALA A 328 17.63 40.02 4.61
C ALA A 328 18.36 38.79 4.04
N THR A 329 18.91 38.93 2.84
CA THR A 329 19.65 37.88 2.14
C THR A 329 20.76 37.31 3.03
N PRO A 330 20.86 35.97 3.19
CA PRO A 330 21.91 35.36 3.99
C PRO A 330 23.32 35.74 3.49
N PRO A 331 24.35 35.80 4.36
CA PRO A 331 25.71 36.07 3.92
C PRO A 331 26.21 35.02 2.91
N ALA A 332 27.02 35.47 1.94
CA ALA A 332 27.55 34.60 0.87
C ALA A 332 28.33 33.38 1.41
N THR A 333 28.98 33.52 2.58
CA THR A 333 29.70 32.43 3.25
C THR A 333 28.78 31.31 3.74
N GLU A 334 27.61 31.66 4.29
CA GLU A 334 26.61 30.68 4.73
C GLU A 334 25.88 30.05 3.55
N VAL A 335 25.61 30.84 2.50
CA VAL A 335 25.06 30.35 1.24
C VAL A 335 25.97 29.31 0.60
N ALA A 336 27.29 29.56 0.58
CA ALA A 336 28.26 28.60 0.05
C ALA A 336 28.25 27.27 0.84
N LYS A 337 28.12 27.31 2.17
CA LYS A 337 28.02 26.10 3.01
C LYS A 337 26.76 25.30 2.69
N VAL A 338 25.61 25.97 2.65
CA VAL A 338 24.31 25.32 2.37
C VAL A 338 24.28 24.76 0.96
N ALA A 339 24.72 25.52 -0.04
CA ALA A 339 24.78 25.08 -1.43
C ALA A 339 25.71 23.86 -1.62
N ARG A 340 26.86 23.85 -0.93
CA ARG A 340 27.77 22.70 -0.94
C ARG A 340 27.14 21.48 -0.28
N TYR A 341 26.40 21.66 0.82
CA TYR A 341 25.68 20.56 1.46
C TYR A 341 24.59 19.98 0.53
N CYS A 342 23.77 20.81 -0.13
CA CYS A 342 22.80 20.33 -1.12
C CYS A 342 23.47 19.55 -2.24
N SER A 343 24.56 20.08 -2.83
CA SER A 343 25.30 19.39 -3.90
C SER A 343 25.83 18.02 -3.46
N LYS A 344 26.48 17.94 -2.29
CA LYS A 344 27.00 16.68 -1.75
C LYS A 344 25.89 15.69 -1.40
N LEU A 345 24.78 16.18 -0.88
CA LEU A 345 23.60 15.37 -0.60
C LEU A 345 23.00 14.79 -1.88
N THR A 346 22.85 15.59 -2.94
CA THR A 346 22.39 15.15 -4.27
C THR A 346 23.30 14.05 -4.84
N GLU A 347 24.62 14.28 -4.87
CA GLU A 347 25.61 13.28 -5.32
C GLU A 347 25.47 11.97 -4.52
N ARG A 348 25.33 12.08 -3.19
CA ARG A 348 25.30 10.91 -2.32
C ARG A 348 23.97 10.17 -2.36
N LEU A 349 22.84 10.86 -2.54
CA LEU A 349 21.52 10.26 -2.73
C LEU A 349 21.47 9.46 -4.03
N GLN A 350 22.06 9.97 -5.11
CA GLN A 350 22.19 9.23 -6.37
C GLN A 350 23.08 8.01 -6.21
N PHE A 351 24.24 8.17 -5.58
CA PHE A 351 25.20 7.09 -5.34
C PHE A 351 24.60 5.96 -4.48
N ARG A 352 24.13 6.28 -3.28
CA ARG A 352 23.51 5.30 -2.37
C ARG A 352 22.24 4.71 -2.95
N GLY A 353 21.45 5.53 -3.65
CA GLY A 353 20.21 5.14 -4.30
C GLY A 353 20.32 3.96 -5.27
N ARG A 354 21.51 3.73 -5.83
CA ARG A 354 21.79 2.57 -6.69
C ARG A 354 22.15 1.29 -5.91
N GLY A 355 21.96 1.27 -4.59
CA GLY A 355 22.25 0.12 -3.72
C GLY A 355 23.73 0.03 -3.28
N GLN A 356 24.46 1.14 -3.31
CA GLN A 356 25.89 1.14 -3.01
C GLN A 356 26.19 1.35 -1.51
N ASP A 357 27.16 0.61 -1.00
CA ASP A 357 27.71 0.81 0.34
C ASP A 357 28.63 2.05 0.40
N LYS A 358 29.25 2.34 1.56
CA LYS A 358 30.06 3.57 1.70
C LYS A 358 31.21 3.63 0.69
N GLY A 359 31.82 2.49 0.38
CA GLY A 359 32.96 2.34 -0.53
C GLY A 359 32.58 2.08 -1.99
N GLY A 360 31.30 1.96 -2.32
CA GLY A 360 30.81 1.74 -3.69
C GLY A 360 30.53 0.28 -4.04
N SER A 361 30.69 -0.64 -3.10
CA SER A 361 30.28 -2.04 -3.30
C SER A 361 28.76 -2.14 -3.34
N GLN A 362 28.23 -2.90 -4.30
CA GLN A 362 26.79 -3.16 -4.41
C GLN A 362 26.29 -4.21 -3.40
N LYS A 363 27.20 -4.94 -2.72
CA LYS A 363 26.86 -6.01 -1.75
C LYS A 363 25.73 -6.94 -2.22
N GLY A 364 25.78 -7.37 -3.49
CA GLY A 364 24.78 -8.25 -4.09
C GLY A 364 23.40 -7.64 -4.31
N THR A 365 23.22 -6.32 -4.15
CA THR A 365 21.93 -5.66 -4.35
C THR A 365 21.61 -5.45 -5.83
N SER A 366 20.32 -5.47 -6.17
CA SER A 366 19.81 -5.28 -7.53
C SER A 366 19.18 -3.90 -7.74
N ASN A 367 19.30 -2.97 -6.79
CA ASN A 367 18.68 -1.63 -6.86
C ASN A 367 19.00 -0.90 -8.18
N GLY A 368 20.27 -0.84 -8.57
CA GLY A 368 20.67 -0.21 -9.84
C GLY A 368 20.06 -0.89 -11.07
N ALA A 369 20.08 -2.23 -11.12
CA ALA A 369 19.52 -2.99 -12.24
C ALA A 369 17.98 -2.81 -12.36
N ILE A 370 17.28 -2.77 -11.23
CA ILE A 370 15.83 -2.49 -11.18
C ILE A 370 15.56 -1.04 -11.60
N ALA A 371 16.35 -0.09 -11.11
CA ALA A 371 16.21 1.32 -11.44
C ALA A 371 16.39 1.56 -12.96
N ASP A 372 17.41 0.94 -13.57
CA ASP A 372 17.67 1.03 -15.01
C ASP A 372 16.60 0.32 -15.87
N SER A 373 15.81 -0.56 -15.25
CA SER A 373 14.75 -1.32 -15.93
C SER A 373 13.35 -0.78 -15.64
N MET A 374 13.20 0.28 -14.85
CA MET A 374 11.87 0.68 -14.34
C MET A 374 10.93 1.17 -15.44
N ASP A 375 11.45 1.83 -16.48
CA ASP A 375 10.63 2.24 -17.63
C ASP A 375 10.07 1.01 -18.37
N ASP A 376 10.89 -0.04 -18.52
CA ASP A 376 10.47 -1.31 -19.11
C ASP A 376 9.45 -2.01 -18.19
N ILE A 377 9.69 -2.03 -16.87
CA ILE A 377 8.76 -2.60 -15.87
C ILE A 377 7.42 -1.86 -15.94
N ARG A 378 7.43 -0.53 -15.96
CA ARG A 378 6.21 0.28 -16.05
C ARG A 378 5.48 0.03 -17.37
N CYS A 379 6.21 -0.04 -18.49
CA CYS A 379 5.63 -0.32 -19.80
C CYS A 379 4.84 -1.64 -19.79
N VAL A 380 5.35 -2.66 -19.11
CA VAL A 380 4.73 -3.99 -19.03
C VAL A 380 3.64 -4.06 -17.95
N ALA A 381 3.83 -3.42 -16.80
CA ALA A 381 3.00 -3.58 -15.60
C ALA A 381 1.92 -2.51 -15.39
N ASP A 382 2.04 -1.32 -15.99
CA ASP A 382 1.05 -0.24 -15.86
C ASP A 382 -0.14 -0.49 -16.79
N ILE A 383 -0.94 -1.51 -16.44
CA ILE A 383 -2.12 -1.95 -17.20
C ILE A 383 -3.12 -0.80 -17.37
N GLN A 384 -3.22 0.09 -16.38
CA GLN A 384 -4.10 1.25 -16.47
C GLN A 384 -3.63 2.22 -17.57
N GLN A 385 -2.34 2.56 -17.61
CA GLN A 385 -1.77 3.39 -18.67
C GLN A 385 -1.95 2.73 -20.05
N VAL A 386 -1.76 1.41 -20.14
CA VAL A 386 -1.99 0.63 -21.37
C VAL A 386 -3.46 0.70 -21.84
N ALA A 387 -4.40 0.62 -20.89
CA ALA A 387 -5.83 0.65 -21.15
C ALA A 387 -6.36 2.03 -21.57
N VAL A 388 -5.77 3.12 -21.08
CA VAL A 388 -6.20 4.50 -21.43
C VAL A 388 -5.40 5.12 -22.57
N SER A 389 -4.33 4.47 -23.04
CA SER A 389 -3.48 5.00 -24.11
C SER A 389 -4.22 5.11 -25.45
N ASN A 390 -3.96 6.20 -26.17
CA ASN A 390 -4.49 6.43 -27.53
C ASN A 390 -3.65 5.76 -28.63
N THR A 391 -2.48 5.22 -28.29
CA THR A 391 -1.58 4.55 -29.26
C THR A 391 -2.25 3.30 -29.82
N PRO A 392 -2.23 3.03 -31.14
CA PRO A 392 -2.83 1.82 -31.72
C PRO A 392 -2.41 0.52 -30.99
N PRO A 393 -3.33 -0.45 -30.77
CA PRO A 393 -3.03 -1.67 -30.02
C PRO A 393 -1.83 -2.46 -30.55
N GLN A 394 -1.63 -2.49 -31.88
CA GLN A 394 -0.50 -3.18 -32.52
C GLN A 394 0.85 -2.55 -32.13
N ILE A 395 0.92 -1.22 -32.12
CA ILE A 395 2.14 -0.47 -31.78
C ILE A 395 2.43 -0.63 -30.29
N LEU A 396 1.41 -0.51 -29.44
CA LEU A 396 1.58 -0.67 -28.00
C LEU A 396 1.96 -2.11 -27.64
N ALA A 397 1.37 -3.10 -28.29
CA ALA A 397 1.73 -4.51 -28.10
C ALA A 397 3.18 -4.79 -28.48
N ARG A 398 3.67 -4.18 -29.57
CA ARG A 398 5.09 -4.24 -29.94
C ARG A 398 5.98 -3.61 -28.88
N GLN A 399 5.64 -2.44 -28.36
CA GLN A 399 6.40 -1.76 -27.30
C GLN A 399 6.48 -2.61 -26.02
N VAL A 400 5.34 -3.15 -25.57
CA VAL A 400 5.26 -4.03 -24.40
C VAL A 400 6.05 -5.33 -24.63
N HIS A 401 5.98 -5.91 -25.83
CA HIS A 401 6.74 -7.11 -26.18
C HIS A 401 8.25 -6.83 -26.17
N GLU A 402 8.70 -5.74 -26.79
CA GLU A 402 10.11 -5.33 -26.80
C GLU A 402 10.62 -5.03 -25.38
N ALA A 403 9.82 -4.36 -24.54
CA ALA A 403 10.13 -4.15 -23.12
C ALA A 403 10.25 -5.48 -22.37
N SER A 404 9.31 -6.40 -22.58
CA SER A 404 9.33 -7.74 -21.96
C SER A 404 10.57 -8.53 -22.38
N MET A 405 10.98 -8.44 -23.65
CA MET A 405 12.21 -9.05 -24.16
C MET A 405 13.47 -8.43 -23.54
N ARG A 406 13.51 -7.10 -23.33
CA ARG A 406 14.60 -6.44 -22.60
C ARG A 406 14.67 -6.90 -21.14
N LEU A 407 13.54 -7.02 -20.46
CA LEU A 407 13.47 -7.55 -19.09
C LEU A 407 13.97 -9.00 -19.02
N ALA A 408 13.59 -9.84 -20.00
CA ALA A 408 14.08 -11.22 -20.10
C ALA A 408 15.58 -11.27 -20.39
N GLY A 409 16.10 -10.40 -21.27
CA GLY A 409 17.53 -10.27 -21.56
C GLY A 409 18.35 -9.85 -20.34
N ARG A 410 17.77 -9.05 -19.44
CA ARG A 410 18.36 -8.69 -18.14
C ARG A 410 18.14 -9.74 -17.05
N LYS A 411 17.53 -10.89 -17.38
CA LYS A 411 17.18 -11.98 -16.45
C LYS A 411 16.26 -11.55 -15.29
N LEU A 412 15.44 -10.52 -15.50
CA LEU A 412 14.44 -10.09 -14.52
C LEU A 412 13.14 -10.90 -14.61
N VAL A 413 12.87 -11.48 -15.78
CA VAL A 413 11.74 -12.40 -16.00
C VAL A 413 12.19 -13.60 -16.85
N PRO A 414 11.59 -14.79 -16.69
CA PRO A 414 11.88 -15.93 -17.56
C PRO A 414 11.51 -15.63 -19.01
N LEU A 415 12.37 -16.01 -19.96
CA LEU A 415 12.06 -15.85 -21.39
C LEU A 415 10.77 -16.60 -21.79
N SER A 416 10.51 -17.75 -21.18
CA SER A 416 9.28 -18.53 -21.37
C SER A 416 8.01 -17.82 -20.94
N SER A 417 8.11 -16.80 -20.07
CA SER A 417 6.97 -16.02 -19.60
C SER A 417 6.63 -14.84 -20.51
N VAL A 418 7.48 -14.53 -21.50
CA VAL A 418 7.27 -13.39 -22.41
C VAL A 418 6.19 -13.75 -23.44
N PRO A 419 5.01 -13.10 -23.42
CA PRO A 419 3.96 -13.39 -24.39
C PRO A 419 4.32 -12.83 -25.77
N THR A 420 3.79 -13.45 -26.82
CA THR A 420 3.95 -12.95 -28.19
C THR A 420 3.26 -11.59 -28.35
N ALA A 421 3.74 -10.76 -29.28
CA ALA A 421 3.10 -9.49 -29.60
C ALA A 421 1.61 -9.63 -29.94
N ARG A 422 1.20 -10.73 -30.60
CA ARG A 422 -0.22 -11.03 -30.89
C ARG A 422 -1.05 -11.29 -29.63
N GLN A 423 -0.52 -12.05 -28.67
CA GLN A 423 -1.20 -12.30 -27.39
C GLN A 423 -1.36 -11.01 -26.58
N ILE A 424 -0.32 -10.16 -26.58
CA ILE A 424 -0.35 -8.86 -25.92
C ILE A 424 -1.38 -7.95 -26.60
N GLU A 425 -1.40 -7.88 -27.93
CA GLU A 425 -2.38 -7.11 -28.69
C GLU A 425 -3.81 -7.52 -28.35
N ALA A 426 -4.09 -8.82 -28.34
CA ALA A 426 -5.41 -9.34 -27.94
C ALA A 426 -5.77 -8.92 -26.51
N GLY A 427 -4.82 -8.99 -25.57
CA GLY A 427 -4.98 -8.49 -24.20
C GLY A 427 -5.30 -6.99 -24.15
N ILE A 428 -4.58 -6.17 -24.91
CA ILE A 428 -4.81 -4.71 -24.98
C ILE A 428 -6.18 -4.40 -25.58
N VAL A 429 -6.58 -5.09 -26.65
CA VAL A 429 -7.92 -4.94 -27.25
C VAL A 429 -9.00 -5.29 -26.25
N LEU A 430 -8.83 -6.35 -25.45
CA LEU A 430 -9.75 -6.70 -24.36
C LEU A 430 -9.78 -5.64 -23.24
N LEU A 431 -8.61 -5.12 -22.85
CA LEU A 431 -8.46 -4.10 -21.81
C LEU A 431 -9.08 -2.75 -22.23
N ARG A 432 -8.93 -2.34 -23.49
CA ARG A 432 -9.54 -1.12 -24.02
C ARG A 432 -11.01 -1.30 -24.37
N GLY A 433 -11.34 -2.50 -24.84
CA GLY A 433 -12.69 -3.00 -25.01
C GLY A 433 -13.45 -3.18 -23.70
N HIS A 434 -12.88 -2.84 -22.53
CA HIS A 434 -13.64 -2.84 -21.28
C HIS A 434 -14.73 -1.75 -21.21
N LYS A 435 -14.61 -0.65 -21.97
CA LYS A 435 -15.77 0.23 -22.25
C LYS A 435 -16.82 -0.46 -23.15
N ALA A 436 -16.44 -1.52 -23.86
CA ALA A 436 -17.31 -2.35 -24.70
C ALA A 436 -17.80 -3.64 -24.02
N ARG A 437 -17.44 -3.95 -22.76
CA ARG A 437 -18.14 -5.01 -21.99
C ARG A 437 -19.60 -4.66 -21.66
N THR A 438 -20.02 -3.44 -21.96
CA THR A 438 -21.43 -3.01 -21.96
C THR A 438 -22.07 -3.08 -23.35
N SER A 439 -21.36 -3.49 -24.41
CA SER A 439 -21.95 -3.74 -25.74
C SER A 439 -22.63 -5.12 -25.75
N PRO A 440 -23.97 -5.17 -25.93
CA PRO A 440 -24.70 -6.43 -26.08
C PRO A 440 -24.21 -7.28 -27.26
N GLU A 441 -23.68 -6.64 -28.30
CA GLU A 441 -23.24 -7.28 -29.55
C GLU A 441 -21.92 -8.06 -29.35
N LEU A 442 -20.98 -7.52 -28.60
CA LEU A 442 -19.70 -8.18 -28.30
C LEU A 442 -19.90 -9.35 -27.33
N TRP A 443 -20.83 -9.23 -26.38
CA TRP A 443 -21.19 -10.33 -25.48
C TRP A 443 -21.83 -11.49 -26.24
N LYS A 444 -22.70 -11.19 -27.21
CA LYS A 444 -23.28 -12.19 -28.12
C LYS A 444 -22.20 -12.90 -28.95
N ALA A 445 -21.26 -12.16 -29.53
CA ALA A 445 -20.16 -12.73 -30.33
C ALA A 445 -19.20 -13.63 -29.52
N LEU A 446 -18.86 -13.24 -28.28
CA LEU A 446 -18.01 -14.04 -27.39
C LEU A 446 -18.73 -15.30 -26.87
N VAL A 447 -20.05 -15.24 -26.71
CA VAL A 447 -20.90 -16.39 -26.35
C VAL A 447 -21.04 -17.36 -27.52
N ASP A 448 -21.28 -16.84 -28.72
CA ASP A 448 -21.42 -17.64 -29.94
C ASP A 448 -20.10 -18.38 -30.29
N GLN A 449 -18.94 -17.76 -30.01
CA GLN A 449 -17.62 -18.40 -30.20
C GLN A 449 -17.30 -19.50 -29.17
N ARG A 450 -17.93 -19.50 -27.99
CA ARG A 450 -17.68 -20.49 -26.92
C ARG A 450 -18.62 -21.69 -26.94
N GLY A 451 -19.58 -21.74 -27.88
CA GLY A 451 -20.51 -22.88 -28.03
C GLY A 451 -19.85 -24.23 -28.32
N GLY A 452 -18.58 -24.24 -28.76
CA GLY A 452 -17.81 -25.46 -29.07
C GLY A 452 -16.89 -25.98 -27.97
N ASP A 453 -16.74 -25.29 -26.83
CA ASP A 453 -15.76 -25.63 -25.79
C ASP A 453 -16.32 -26.66 -24.77
N PRO A 454 -15.71 -27.85 -24.61
CA PRO A 454 -16.14 -28.89 -23.67
C PRO A 454 -16.03 -28.51 -22.19
N GLU A 455 -15.10 -27.63 -21.79
CA GLU A 455 -14.93 -27.25 -20.37
C GLU A 455 -15.94 -26.17 -19.93
N ALA A 456 -16.34 -25.28 -20.85
CA ALA A 456 -17.44 -24.33 -20.61
C ALA A 456 -18.80 -25.04 -20.39
N ARG A 457 -18.88 -26.32 -20.77
CA ARG A 457 -20.10 -27.15 -20.78
C ARG A 457 -20.60 -27.54 -19.40
N ASN A 458 -19.76 -27.58 -18.38
CA ASN A 458 -20.15 -28.15 -17.08
C ASN A 458 -20.76 -27.17 -16.06
N TYR A 459 -20.46 -25.86 -16.11
CA TYR A 459 -21.09 -24.88 -15.18
C TYR A 459 -21.51 -23.55 -15.84
N GLY A 460 -20.78 -23.06 -16.85
CA GLY A 460 -21.16 -21.84 -17.59
C GLY A 460 -22.41 -22.03 -18.46
N ASN A 461 -22.54 -23.21 -19.09
CA ASN A 461 -23.67 -23.50 -19.97
C ASN A 461 -25.03 -23.64 -19.26
N LEU A 462 -25.12 -24.14 -18.03
CA LEU A 462 -26.43 -24.28 -17.35
C LEU A 462 -27.06 -22.93 -17.00
N GLY A 463 -26.25 -21.99 -16.47
CA GLY A 463 -26.69 -20.62 -16.23
C GLY A 463 -27.02 -19.88 -17.52
N MET A 464 -26.25 -20.09 -18.60
CA MET A 464 -26.45 -19.44 -19.90
C MET A 464 -27.58 -20.02 -20.76
N LEU A 465 -27.85 -21.32 -20.68
CA LEU A 465 -28.95 -21.98 -21.42
C LEU A 465 -30.29 -21.73 -20.75
N HIS A 466 -30.30 -21.53 -19.43
CA HIS A 466 -31.53 -21.50 -18.64
C HIS A 466 -31.76 -20.21 -17.83
N TRP A 467 -31.00 -19.13 -18.04
CA TRP A 467 -31.25 -17.87 -17.33
C TRP A 467 -32.65 -17.28 -17.55
N LYS A 468 -33.30 -17.60 -18.67
CA LYS A 468 -34.69 -17.23 -18.98
C LYS A 468 -35.73 -18.15 -18.33
N SER A 469 -35.31 -19.20 -17.64
CA SER A 469 -36.21 -20.19 -17.04
C SER A 469 -36.55 -19.81 -15.61
N ASP A 470 -37.85 -19.65 -15.33
CA ASP A 470 -38.39 -19.39 -14.00
C ASP A 470 -38.00 -20.49 -12.99
N LYS A 471 -37.94 -21.75 -13.43
CA LYS A 471 -37.44 -22.88 -12.64
C LYS A 471 -35.99 -22.67 -12.20
N TRP A 472 -35.12 -22.26 -13.12
CA TRP A 472 -33.72 -22.00 -12.79
C TRP A 472 -33.53 -20.75 -11.93
N PHE A 473 -34.37 -19.73 -12.16
CA PHE A 473 -34.42 -18.57 -11.29
C PHE A 473 -34.78 -18.97 -9.84
N GLY A 474 -35.75 -19.86 -9.64
CA GLY A 474 -36.07 -20.42 -8.33
C GLY A 474 -34.94 -21.27 -7.73
N ILE A 475 -34.35 -22.19 -8.50
CA ILE A 475 -33.24 -23.06 -8.04
C ILE A 475 -32.06 -22.24 -7.49
N GLN A 476 -31.74 -21.09 -8.08
CA GLN A 476 -30.66 -20.23 -7.59
C GLN A 476 -30.87 -19.72 -6.15
N ARG A 477 -32.10 -19.70 -5.63
CA ARG A 477 -32.38 -19.30 -4.24
C ARG A 477 -32.03 -20.39 -3.23
N LEU A 478 -31.85 -21.62 -3.69
CA LEU A 478 -31.56 -22.80 -2.87
C LEU A 478 -30.13 -23.32 -3.09
N GLN A 479 -29.63 -23.25 -4.32
CA GLN A 479 -28.34 -23.84 -4.74
C GLN A 479 -27.40 -22.83 -5.41
N GLY A 480 -27.82 -21.57 -5.53
CA GLY A 480 -26.98 -20.51 -6.10
C GLY A 480 -25.93 -20.01 -5.13
N VAL A 481 -25.25 -18.93 -5.52
CA VAL A 481 -24.15 -18.32 -4.74
C VAL A 481 -24.59 -17.69 -3.41
N ASN A 482 -25.90 -17.54 -3.16
CA ASN A 482 -26.43 -17.00 -1.91
C ASN A 482 -27.79 -17.60 -1.53
N PRO A 483 -27.81 -18.83 -1.00
CA PRO A 483 -29.03 -19.57 -0.71
C PRO A 483 -29.63 -19.25 0.67
N VAL A 484 -29.27 -18.13 1.30
CA VAL A 484 -29.61 -17.85 2.71
C VAL A 484 -30.76 -16.86 2.92
N LEU A 485 -31.28 -16.27 1.84
CA LEU A 485 -32.26 -15.18 1.92
C LEU A 485 -33.71 -15.62 1.79
N ILE A 486 -33.95 -16.79 1.21
CA ILE A 486 -35.31 -17.30 1.03
C ILE A 486 -35.86 -17.84 2.35
N LYS A 487 -37.11 -17.51 2.66
CA LYS A 487 -37.80 -17.93 3.89
C LYS A 487 -39.22 -18.37 3.56
N LEU A 488 -39.79 -19.25 4.39
CA LEU A 488 -41.20 -19.57 4.33
C LEU A 488 -42.03 -18.31 4.58
N CYS A 489 -43.02 -18.05 3.71
CA CYS A 489 -43.92 -16.92 3.85
C CYS A 489 -45.11 -17.34 4.73
N THR A 490 -45.19 -16.80 5.94
CA THR A 490 -46.28 -17.06 6.90
C THR A 490 -47.39 -16.01 6.86
N LYS A 491 -47.10 -14.84 6.27
CA LYS A 491 -48.04 -13.75 5.98
C LYS A 491 -47.47 -12.94 4.82
N ILE A 492 -48.33 -12.49 3.90
CA ILE A 492 -47.92 -11.53 2.86
C ILE A 492 -47.56 -10.19 3.53
N PRO A 493 -46.37 -9.62 3.24
CA PRO A 493 -45.98 -8.31 3.76
C PRO A 493 -46.98 -7.22 3.34
N ASP A 494 -47.32 -6.31 4.27
CA ASP A 494 -48.34 -5.28 4.02
C ASP A 494 -47.92 -4.31 2.90
N ASN A 495 -46.62 -4.20 2.62
CA ASN A 495 -46.02 -3.39 1.57
C ASN A 495 -45.84 -4.14 0.23
N LEU A 496 -46.16 -5.43 0.14
CA LEU A 496 -46.18 -6.20 -1.09
C LEU A 496 -47.58 -6.12 -1.74
N ASN A 497 -47.66 -5.62 -2.97
CA ASN A 497 -48.94 -5.37 -3.65
C ASN A 497 -49.44 -6.61 -4.43
N VAL A 498 -49.83 -7.67 -3.71
CA VAL A 498 -50.40 -8.90 -4.31
C VAL A 498 -51.75 -9.24 -3.69
N ASP A 499 -52.62 -9.85 -4.49
CA ASP A 499 -53.95 -10.30 -4.09
C ASP A 499 -54.24 -11.67 -4.70
N ASP A 500 -55.32 -12.30 -4.22
CA ASP A 500 -55.70 -13.65 -4.59
C ASP A 500 -56.00 -13.77 -6.09
N THR A 501 -56.68 -12.77 -6.66
CA THR A 501 -57.01 -12.72 -8.09
C THR A 501 -55.76 -12.74 -8.95
N MET A 502 -54.69 -12.05 -8.51
CA MET A 502 -53.42 -12.00 -9.22
C MET A 502 -52.61 -13.29 -9.15
N LEU A 503 -52.57 -13.96 -8.00
CA LEU A 503 -51.68 -15.11 -7.78
C LEU A 503 -52.33 -16.46 -8.09
N ARG A 504 -53.65 -16.58 -8.04
CA ARG A 504 -54.39 -17.83 -8.26
C ARG A 504 -53.99 -18.63 -9.52
N PRO A 505 -53.68 -18.01 -10.68
CA PRO A 505 -53.19 -18.75 -11.85
C PRO A 505 -51.84 -19.47 -11.64
N PHE A 506 -51.04 -19.00 -10.69
CA PHE A 506 -49.69 -19.50 -10.42
C PHE A 506 -49.61 -20.37 -9.16
N LEU A 507 -50.66 -20.36 -8.34
CA LEU A 507 -50.79 -21.15 -7.11
C LEU A 507 -51.60 -22.45 -7.33
N GLU A 508 -51.68 -22.95 -8.57
CA GLU A 508 -52.42 -24.18 -8.90
C GLU A 508 -53.89 -24.14 -8.42
N THR A 509 -54.53 -22.97 -8.55
CA THR A 509 -55.91 -22.65 -8.13
C THR A 509 -56.18 -22.47 -6.63
N LEU A 510 -55.16 -22.63 -5.79
CA LEU A 510 -55.22 -22.30 -4.35
C LEU A 510 -55.34 -20.79 -4.12
N THR A 511 -55.96 -20.42 -3.01
CA THR A 511 -55.86 -19.06 -2.46
C THR A 511 -54.50 -18.82 -1.81
N ILE A 512 -54.14 -17.56 -1.56
CA ILE A 512 -52.93 -17.18 -0.84
C ILE A 512 -52.94 -17.78 0.57
N GLU A 513 -54.07 -17.69 1.29
CA GLU A 513 -54.19 -18.29 2.62
C GLU A 513 -53.98 -19.81 2.60
N GLU A 514 -54.56 -20.52 1.63
CA GLU A 514 -54.38 -21.97 1.47
C GLU A 514 -52.92 -22.33 1.13
N ALA A 515 -52.26 -21.54 0.29
CA ALA A 515 -50.86 -21.75 -0.08
C ALA A 515 -49.89 -21.47 1.08
N ILE A 516 -50.20 -20.51 1.95
CA ILE A 516 -49.47 -20.23 3.19
C ILE A 516 -49.69 -21.37 4.20
N GLN A 517 -50.95 -21.79 4.41
CA GLN A 517 -51.28 -22.89 5.33
C GLN A 517 -50.63 -24.21 4.92
N SER A 518 -50.56 -24.48 3.61
CA SER A 518 -49.86 -25.65 3.06
C SER A 518 -48.34 -25.50 3.00
N GLN A 519 -47.79 -24.39 3.51
CA GLN A 519 -46.35 -24.10 3.56
C GLN A 519 -45.64 -24.14 2.19
N LYS A 520 -46.37 -23.79 1.12
CA LYS A 520 -45.85 -23.82 -0.26
C LYS A 520 -45.37 -22.48 -0.76
N LEU A 521 -45.47 -21.42 0.04
CA LEU A 521 -45.23 -20.05 -0.37
C LEU A 521 -44.00 -19.48 0.34
N PHE A 522 -43.09 -18.88 -0.41
CA PHE A 522 -41.77 -18.44 0.06
C PHE A 522 -41.48 -17.00 -0.35
N LEU A 523 -40.73 -16.29 0.48
CA LEU A 523 -40.40 -14.88 0.30
C LEU A 523 -38.89 -14.66 0.33
N VAL A 524 -38.42 -13.80 -0.57
CA VAL A 524 -37.10 -13.15 -0.51
C VAL A 524 -37.35 -11.65 -0.40
N ASP A 525 -36.95 -11.06 0.71
CA ASP A 525 -37.09 -9.61 0.96
C ASP A 525 -35.71 -8.95 1.06
N LEU A 526 -35.44 -8.00 0.17
CA LEU A 526 -34.22 -7.19 0.14
C LEU A 526 -34.43 -5.77 0.68
N GLY A 527 -35.40 -5.56 1.57
CA GLY A 527 -35.66 -4.28 2.22
C GLY A 527 -34.46 -3.69 2.97
N ILE A 528 -33.49 -4.52 3.37
CA ILE A 528 -32.21 -4.05 3.96
C ILE A 528 -31.40 -3.10 3.05
N VAL A 529 -31.73 -3.06 1.75
CA VAL A 529 -31.05 -2.24 0.74
C VAL A 529 -31.77 -0.91 0.49
N GLU A 530 -32.95 -0.73 1.07
CA GLU A 530 -33.67 0.53 1.00
C GLU A 530 -32.87 1.66 1.69
N GLY A 531 -32.79 2.82 1.02
CA GLY A 531 -32.06 3.98 1.51
C GLY A 531 -30.53 3.94 1.28
N VAL A 532 -29.98 2.87 0.70
CA VAL A 532 -28.55 2.83 0.33
C VAL A 532 -28.30 3.69 -0.92
N PRO A 533 -27.38 4.68 -0.88
CA PRO A 533 -27.16 5.57 -2.01
C PRO A 533 -26.54 4.83 -3.20
N PRO A 534 -27.10 4.96 -4.42
CA PRO A 534 -26.52 4.36 -5.61
C PRO A 534 -25.24 5.11 -6.04
N ALA A 535 -24.41 4.44 -6.84
CA ALA A 535 -23.30 5.11 -7.52
C ALA A 535 -23.82 6.16 -8.52
N PRO A 536 -23.07 7.24 -8.80
CA PRO A 536 -23.48 8.28 -9.75
C PRO A 536 -23.90 7.69 -11.11
N GLY A 537 -25.08 8.05 -11.60
CA GLY A 537 -25.63 7.55 -12.87
C GLY A 537 -26.23 6.14 -12.82
N THR A 538 -26.45 5.57 -11.63
CA THR A 538 -27.08 4.26 -11.46
C THR A 538 -28.33 4.34 -10.57
N GLN A 539 -29.23 3.36 -10.71
CA GLN A 539 -30.41 3.21 -9.86
C GLN A 539 -30.29 1.91 -9.07
N LEU A 540 -30.54 1.98 -7.76
CA LEU A 540 -30.55 0.83 -6.86
C LEU A 540 -32.00 0.46 -6.51
N CYS A 541 -32.35 -0.81 -6.65
CA CYS A 541 -33.67 -1.36 -6.27
C CYS A 541 -33.57 -2.13 -4.94
N ALA A 542 -34.69 -2.22 -4.21
CA ALA A 542 -34.83 -3.00 -2.97
C ALA A 542 -36.01 -3.99 -3.09
N PRO A 543 -35.85 -5.07 -3.86
CA PRO A 543 -36.99 -5.86 -4.33
C PRO A 543 -37.50 -6.88 -3.30
N MET A 544 -38.76 -7.26 -3.45
CA MET A 544 -39.41 -8.40 -2.79
C MET A 544 -39.82 -9.43 -3.85
N GLY A 545 -39.39 -10.67 -3.69
CA GLY A 545 -39.73 -11.78 -4.58
C GLY A 545 -40.53 -12.85 -3.86
N LEU A 546 -41.68 -13.21 -4.41
CA LEU A 546 -42.56 -14.26 -3.92
C LEU A 546 -42.42 -15.51 -4.80
N PHE A 547 -42.32 -16.68 -4.18
CA PHE A 547 -42.09 -17.96 -4.84
C PHE A 547 -43.08 -19.01 -4.35
N TYR A 548 -43.50 -19.91 -5.23
CA TYR A 548 -44.41 -21.02 -4.94
C TYR A 548 -43.76 -22.36 -5.27
N LEU A 549 -43.93 -23.34 -4.38
CA LEU A 549 -43.52 -24.72 -4.58
C LEU A 549 -44.67 -25.51 -5.21
N ASN A 550 -44.55 -25.80 -6.50
CA ASN A 550 -45.58 -26.50 -7.24
C ASN A 550 -45.63 -28.01 -6.92
N LYS A 551 -46.63 -28.72 -7.46
CA LYS A 551 -46.78 -30.18 -7.29
C LYS A 551 -45.62 -31.02 -7.84
N ASN A 552 -44.82 -30.46 -8.75
CA ASN A 552 -43.62 -31.10 -9.30
C ASN A 552 -42.39 -30.89 -8.43
N SER A 553 -42.56 -30.31 -7.22
CA SER A 553 -41.46 -29.93 -6.32
C SER A 553 -40.49 -28.90 -6.92
N GLU A 554 -41.00 -28.05 -7.80
CA GLU A 554 -40.24 -26.95 -8.41
C GLU A 554 -40.62 -25.63 -7.75
N LEU A 555 -39.60 -24.88 -7.34
CA LEU A 555 -39.77 -23.54 -6.79
C LEU A 555 -39.82 -22.53 -7.94
N LEU A 556 -40.93 -21.82 -8.10
CA LEU A 556 -41.15 -20.87 -9.19
C LEU A 556 -41.44 -19.46 -8.65
N PRO A 557 -40.91 -18.39 -9.27
CA PRO A 557 -41.32 -17.02 -8.97
C PRO A 557 -42.78 -16.79 -9.38
N VAL A 558 -43.58 -16.20 -8.49
CA VAL A 558 -45.00 -15.88 -8.74
C VAL A 558 -45.30 -14.38 -8.69
N ALA A 559 -44.46 -13.59 -8.00
CA ALA A 559 -44.53 -12.13 -8.04
C ALA A 559 -43.18 -11.51 -7.67
N ILE A 560 -42.84 -10.38 -8.28
CA ILE A 560 -41.65 -9.60 -7.92
C ILE A 560 -42.03 -8.13 -7.85
N GLN A 561 -41.79 -7.47 -6.72
CA GLN A 561 -41.92 -6.02 -6.57
C GLN A 561 -40.52 -5.41 -6.50
N LEU A 562 -40.21 -4.36 -7.27
CA LEU A 562 -38.83 -3.86 -7.42
C LEU A 562 -38.38 -2.95 -6.27
N PHE A 563 -39.32 -2.21 -5.68
CA PHE A 563 -39.11 -1.30 -4.55
C PHE A 563 -40.05 -1.65 -3.39
N GLN A 564 -39.70 -1.26 -2.17
CA GLN A 564 -40.46 -1.61 -0.97
C GLN A 564 -41.83 -0.91 -0.89
N HIS A 565 -41.98 0.28 -1.48
CA HIS A 565 -43.24 1.04 -1.47
C HIS A 565 -44.16 0.67 -2.63
N LYS A 566 -45.48 0.53 -2.37
CA LYS A 566 -46.48 0.22 -3.41
C LYS A 566 -46.54 1.34 -4.45
N GLY A 567 -46.53 0.98 -5.74
CA GLY A 567 -46.67 1.90 -6.87
C GLY A 567 -47.15 1.17 -8.12
N GLY A 568 -47.87 1.87 -9.01
CA GLY A 568 -48.55 1.28 -10.18
C GLY A 568 -47.63 0.49 -11.12
N ASP A 569 -46.38 0.93 -11.31
CA ASP A 569 -45.39 0.31 -12.19
C ASP A 569 -44.35 -0.56 -11.44
N ASN A 570 -44.56 -0.80 -10.14
CA ASN A 570 -43.56 -1.44 -9.27
C ASN A 570 -43.67 -2.97 -9.20
N LEU A 571 -44.81 -3.54 -9.60
CA LEU A 571 -45.07 -4.98 -9.55
C LEU A 571 -44.83 -5.65 -10.92
N VAL A 572 -43.94 -6.64 -10.95
CA VAL A 572 -43.62 -7.49 -12.10
C VAL A 572 -44.24 -8.88 -11.91
N ARG A 573 -45.02 -9.32 -12.90
CA ARG A 573 -45.72 -10.62 -12.90
C ARG A 573 -45.07 -11.63 -13.88
N PRO A 574 -44.61 -12.80 -13.42
CA PRO A 574 -44.29 -13.95 -14.27
C PRO A 574 -45.58 -14.70 -14.69
N PRO A 575 -45.65 -15.41 -15.85
CA PRO A 575 -44.72 -15.48 -16.96
C PRO A 575 -45.24 -14.63 -18.14
N VAL A 576 -45.11 -13.30 -18.07
CA VAL A 576 -45.42 -12.49 -19.25
C VAL A 576 -44.23 -12.55 -20.21
N ARG A 577 -44.37 -13.31 -21.31
CA ARG A 577 -43.45 -13.32 -22.46
C ARG A 577 -43.47 -11.96 -23.18
N SER A 578 -42.94 -10.92 -22.55
CA SER A 578 -42.67 -9.64 -23.19
C SER A 578 -41.17 -9.34 -23.15
N PRO A 579 -40.51 -9.03 -24.29
CA PRO A 579 -39.09 -8.72 -24.36
C PRO A 579 -38.64 -7.55 -23.48
N HIS A 580 -39.57 -6.69 -23.05
CA HIS A 580 -39.28 -5.50 -22.24
C HIS A 580 -39.16 -5.81 -20.73
N LEU A 581 -39.67 -6.96 -20.26
CA LEU A 581 -39.70 -7.37 -18.85
C LEU A 581 -38.56 -8.30 -18.43
N THR A 582 -37.69 -8.71 -19.36
CA THR A 582 -36.44 -9.42 -19.00
C THR A 582 -35.48 -8.51 -18.24
N THR A 583 -35.52 -7.19 -18.48
CA THR A 583 -34.59 -6.21 -17.90
C THR A 583 -34.77 -6.04 -16.38
N PRO A 584 -35.99 -5.85 -15.84
CA PRO A 584 -36.20 -5.69 -14.39
C PRO A 584 -35.85 -6.94 -13.56
N ILE A 585 -36.19 -8.14 -14.05
CA ILE A 585 -35.84 -9.42 -13.40
C ILE A 585 -34.32 -9.61 -13.37
N TRP A 586 -33.63 -9.18 -14.44
CA TRP A 586 -32.16 -9.13 -14.47
C TRP A 586 -31.54 -8.09 -13.55
N HIS A 587 -32.15 -6.93 -13.43
CA HIS A 587 -31.72 -5.93 -12.45
C HIS A 587 -31.84 -6.51 -11.04
N ALA A 588 -32.93 -7.19 -10.69
CA ALA A 588 -33.08 -7.86 -9.40
C ALA A 588 -32.03 -8.97 -9.16
N SER A 589 -31.71 -9.80 -10.17
CA SER A 589 -30.62 -10.80 -10.06
C SER A 589 -29.22 -10.19 -9.94
N LYS A 590 -28.91 -9.11 -10.67
CA LYS A 590 -27.63 -8.38 -10.56
C LYS A 590 -27.49 -7.71 -9.19
N HIS A 591 -28.58 -7.17 -8.65
CA HIS A 591 -28.61 -6.62 -7.29
C HIS A 591 -28.40 -7.71 -6.26
N HIS A 592 -29.08 -8.85 -6.39
CA HIS A 592 -28.86 -10.03 -5.54
C HIS A 592 -27.38 -10.45 -5.51
N GLN A 593 -26.67 -10.54 -6.64
CA GLN A 593 -25.24 -10.84 -6.67
C GLN A 593 -24.36 -9.78 -5.97
N ARG A 594 -24.67 -8.49 -6.12
CA ARG A 594 -23.97 -7.39 -5.43
C ARG A 594 -24.22 -7.39 -3.92
N ILE A 595 -25.46 -7.62 -3.50
CA ILE A 595 -25.87 -7.66 -2.09
C ILE A 595 -25.29 -8.91 -1.40
N SER A 596 -25.21 -10.06 -2.09
CA SER A 596 -24.52 -11.26 -1.58
C SER A 596 -23.07 -10.98 -1.17
N ARG A 597 -22.32 -10.26 -2.00
CA ARG A 597 -20.94 -9.85 -1.68
C ARG A 597 -20.89 -8.86 -0.51
N MET A 598 -21.83 -7.92 -0.46
CA MET A 598 -21.91 -6.92 0.61
C MET A 598 -22.30 -7.55 1.97
N CYS A 599 -23.24 -8.51 1.99
CA CYS A 599 -23.67 -9.23 3.19
C CYS A 599 -22.62 -10.26 3.65
N GLN A 600 -21.85 -10.89 2.76
CA GLN A 600 -20.68 -11.68 3.14
C GLN A 600 -19.60 -10.82 3.81
N GLY A 601 -19.34 -9.62 3.27
CA GLY A 601 -18.44 -8.63 3.91
C GLY A 601 -18.95 -8.14 5.26
N LEU A 602 -20.25 -7.89 5.41
CA LEU A 602 -20.85 -7.45 6.67
C LEU A 602 -20.93 -8.55 7.73
N ARG A 603 -21.14 -9.83 7.35
CA ARG A 603 -20.99 -10.96 8.29
C ARG A 603 -19.56 -11.09 8.82
N HIS A 604 -18.55 -10.80 7.99
CA HIS A 604 -17.16 -10.74 8.42
C HIS A 604 -16.90 -9.59 9.40
N ALA A 605 -17.52 -8.43 9.17
CA ALA A 605 -17.40 -7.24 10.04
C ALA A 605 -18.17 -7.34 11.37
N TYR A 606 -19.28 -8.11 11.43
CA TYR A 606 -20.02 -8.36 12.67
C TYR A 606 -19.48 -9.54 13.49
N ALA A 607 -18.81 -10.50 12.86
CA ALA A 607 -18.07 -11.55 13.57
C ALA A 607 -16.82 -11.03 14.31
N THR A 608 -16.38 -9.79 14.02
CA THR A 608 -15.26 -9.12 14.70
C THR A 608 -15.68 -8.20 15.86
N LYS A 609 -16.97 -8.22 16.26
CA LYS A 609 -17.50 -7.43 17.38
C LYS A 609 -18.28 -8.25 18.43
N LEU A 610 -18.00 -9.55 18.54
CA LEU A 610 -18.31 -10.38 19.71
C LEU A 610 -17.02 -10.98 20.27
#